data_AF-A0AA41SQ40-F1
#
_entry.id   AF-A0AA41SQ40-F1
#
_cell.length_a   1.000
_cell.length_b   1.000
_cell.length_c   1.000
_cell.angle_alpha   90.00
_cell.angle_beta   90.00
_cell.angle_gamma   90.00
#
_symmetry.space_group_name_H-M   'P 1'
#
loop_
_entity.id
_entity.type
_entity.pdbx_description
1 polymer ?
#
loop_
_entity_poly.entity_id
_entity_poly.type
_entity_poly.pdbx_seq_one_letter_code
_entity_poly.pdbx_strand_id
1 'polypeptide(L)'
;MNTLTLNRHTEILEILEIPQLMDTCVRNSYYEEALELAAYVRRLERKYSSIPVIQGIVNEVRQSMQLMLSQLIQQLRTNIQLPACLRVIGYLRRMDIFTEAELRVKFLQARDAWLRSILTAIPNDDPYFHITKTIEACRVHLFDIITQYRAIFSDEDPLLPTATGEHTVNEGAIFHGWVLQKVSQFLQVLETDLYRGIGGRLDSLLGQCMYFGLSFSRVGADFRGQLAPVFQRVAISTFQKAIQEAVEKFQDEMNSYTLISAPAILGSSNIPAAVPATQPGTLQPPMVLLDFPPLACFLNNILVAFNDLRLCCPVALAQDVTGALEDALTKVSVFIVFSPTLDLLW
;
A
#
# COMPACT_ATOMS: atom_id res chain seq x y z
N MET A 1 -20.84 15.12 -67.86
CA MET A 1 -19.83 14.51 -66.97
C MET A 1 -18.48 14.67 -67.63
N ASN A 2 -17.52 15.34 -66.98
CA ASN A 2 -16.22 15.60 -67.58
C ASN A 2 -15.45 14.27 -67.74
N THR A 3 -14.84 14.04 -68.91
CA THR A 3 -14.01 12.87 -69.20
C THR A 3 -12.89 12.66 -68.17
N LEU A 4 -12.43 13.76 -67.55
CA LEU A 4 -11.46 13.77 -66.46
C LEU A 4 -11.97 13.11 -65.16
N THR A 5 -13.23 13.36 -64.78
CA THR A 5 -13.86 12.73 -63.60
C THR A 5 -14.10 11.23 -63.80
N LEU A 6 -14.35 10.80 -65.04
CA LEU A 6 -14.49 9.38 -65.37
C LEU A 6 -13.12 8.66 -65.34
N ASN A 7 -12.06 9.33 -65.79
CA ASN A 7 -10.69 8.78 -65.79
C ASN A 7 -10.05 8.72 -64.39
N ARG A 8 -10.53 9.52 -63.43
CA ARG A 8 -10.06 9.51 -62.03
C ARG A 8 -11.08 9.01 -61.03
N HIS A 9 -12.14 8.36 -61.51
CA HIS A 9 -13.24 7.85 -60.68
C HIS A 9 -12.72 6.90 -59.59
N THR A 10 -11.76 6.02 -59.91
CA THR A 10 -11.21 5.05 -58.97
C THR A 10 -10.43 5.73 -57.85
N GLU A 11 -9.57 6.68 -58.18
CA GLU A 11 -8.80 7.47 -57.20
C GLU A 11 -9.72 8.29 -56.28
N ILE A 12 -10.84 8.80 -56.81
CA ILE A 12 -11.84 9.53 -56.02
C ILE A 12 -12.58 8.57 -55.07
N LEU A 13 -12.92 7.37 -55.55
CA LEU A 13 -13.62 6.36 -54.77
C LEU A 13 -12.75 5.85 -53.62
N GLU A 14 -11.46 5.60 -53.86
CA GLU A 14 -10.48 5.25 -52.82
C GLU A 14 -10.42 6.31 -51.71
N ILE A 15 -10.46 7.60 -52.06
CA ILE A 15 -10.47 8.69 -51.06
C ILE A 15 -11.77 8.68 -50.23
N LEU A 16 -12.90 8.38 -50.87
CA LEU A 16 -14.20 8.31 -50.20
C LEU A 16 -14.34 7.08 -49.30
N GLU A 17 -13.56 6.02 -49.53
CA GLU A 17 -13.53 4.81 -48.69
C GLU A 17 -12.62 4.93 -47.46
N ILE A 18 -11.75 5.94 -47.39
CA ILE A 18 -10.81 6.13 -46.27
C ILE A 18 -11.50 6.12 -44.89
N PRO A 19 -12.64 6.78 -44.66
CA PRO A 19 -13.32 6.71 -43.36
C PRO A 19 -13.72 5.28 -42.96
N GLN A 20 -14.22 4.47 -43.91
CA GLN A 20 -14.61 3.09 -43.64
C GLN A 20 -13.39 2.20 -43.38
N LEU A 21 -12.31 2.40 -44.14
CA LEU A 21 -11.05 1.71 -43.92
C LEU A 21 -10.45 2.08 -42.55
N MET A 22 -10.50 3.37 -42.18
CA MET A 22 -10.04 3.87 -40.90
C MET A 22 -10.82 3.24 -39.74
N ASP A 23 -12.16 3.20 -39.80
CA ASP A 23 -12.99 2.55 -38.78
C ASP A 23 -12.66 1.05 -38.66
N THR A 24 -12.44 0.39 -39.80
CA THR A 24 -12.04 -1.04 -39.85
C THR A 24 -10.67 -1.26 -39.20
N CYS A 25 -9.68 -0.42 -39.49
CA CYS A 25 -8.35 -0.50 -38.89
C CYS A 25 -8.42 -0.31 -37.37
N VAL A 26 -9.13 0.72 -36.91
CA VAL A 26 -9.24 1.03 -35.47
C VAL A 26 -9.99 -0.09 -34.72
N ARG A 27 -11.10 -0.60 -35.26
CA ARG A 27 -11.87 -1.69 -34.62
C ARG A 27 -11.08 -2.99 -34.51
N ASN A 28 -10.24 -3.29 -35.49
CA ASN A 28 -9.40 -4.48 -35.51
C ASN A 28 -8.03 -4.29 -34.86
N SER A 29 -7.78 -3.14 -34.21
CA SER A 29 -6.50 -2.80 -33.56
C SER A 29 -5.29 -2.74 -34.51
N TYR A 30 -5.52 -2.50 -35.80
CA TYR A 30 -4.50 -2.19 -36.81
C TYR A 30 -4.09 -0.72 -36.70
N TYR A 31 -3.44 -0.40 -35.57
CA TYR A 31 -3.14 0.97 -35.17
C TYR A 31 -2.03 1.63 -35.99
N GLU A 32 -1.11 0.84 -36.55
CA GLU A 32 -0.05 1.35 -37.41
C GLU A 32 -0.65 1.91 -38.71
N GLU A 33 -1.49 1.10 -39.36
CA GLU A 33 -2.21 1.42 -40.59
C GLU A 33 -3.17 2.59 -40.36
N ALA A 34 -3.88 2.61 -39.22
CA ALA A 34 -4.74 3.75 -38.85
C ALA A 34 -3.95 5.08 -38.74
N LEU A 35 -2.73 5.04 -38.18
CA LEU A 35 -1.88 6.23 -38.08
C LEU A 35 -1.37 6.70 -39.46
N GLU A 36 -1.06 5.77 -40.35
CA GLU A 36 -0.68 6.09 -41.74
C GLU A 36 -1.83 6.75 -42.50
N LEU A 37 -3.05 6.21 -42.38
CA LEU A 37 -4.26 6.79 -42.95
C LEU A 37 -4.53 8.19 -42.39
N ALA A 38 -4.41 8.38 -41.07
CA ALA A 38 -4.57 9.69 -40.44
C ALA A 38 -3.51 10.70 -40.93
N ALA A 39 -2.27 10.27 -41.17
CA ALA A 39 -1.21 11.12 -41.73
C ALA A 39 -1.46 11.45 -43.21
N TYR A 40 -2.04 10.53 -43.97
CA TYR A 40 -2.49 10.79 -45.35
C TYR A 40 -3.63 11.82 -45.39
N VAL A 41 -4.66 11.64 -44.56
CA VAL A 41 -5.81 12.56 -44.48
C VAL A 41 -5.40 13.96 -44.02
N ARG A 42 -4.47 14.08 -43.06
CA ARG A 42 -3.87 15.38 -42.67
C ARG A 42 -3.15 16.07 -43.84
N ARG A 43 -2.45 15.31 -44.69
CA ARG A 43 -1.82 15.86 -45.91
C ARG A 43 -2.85 16.30 -46.95
N LEU A 44 -3.96 15.56 -47.06
CA LEU A 44 -5.07 15.87 -47.95
C LEU A 44 -5.79 17.17 -47.52
N GLU A 45 -6.07 17.30 -46.23
CA GLU A 45 -6.68 18.50 -45.63
C GLU A 45 -5.86 19.77 -45.92
N ARG A 46 -4.52 19.71 -45.74
CA ARG A 46 -3.63 20.85 -46.02
C ARG A 46 -3.66 21.30 -47.48
N LYS A 47 -3.84 20.37 -48.43
CA LYS A 47 -3.85 20.67 -49.87
C LYS A 47 -5.20 21.16 -50.36
N TYR A 48 -6.30 20.68 -49.76
CA TYR A 48 -7.64 20.85 -50.31
C TYR A 48 -8.66 21.26 -49.25
N SER A 49 -8.28 22.17 -48.36
CA SER A 49 -9.07 22.59 -47.21
C SER A 49 -10.42 23.22 -47.57
N SER A 50 -10.56 23.79 -48.77
CA SER A 50 -11.79 24.43 -49.25
C SER A 50 -12.89 23.45 -49.71
N ILE A 51 -12.59 22.15 -49.82
CA ILE A 51 -13.54 21.16 -50.36
C ILE A 51 -14.37 20.55 -49.22
N PRO A 52 -15.71 20.73 -49.19
CA PRO A 52 -16.56 20.24 -48.09
C PRO A 52 -16.51 18.73 -47.86
N VAL A 53 -16.38 17.94 -48.92
CA VAL A 53 -16.29 16.47 -48.84
C VAL A 53 -15.02 16.05 -48.10
N ILE A 54 -13.89 16.72 -48.35
CA ILE A 54 -12.63 16.43 -47.67
C ILE A 54 -12.74 16.79 -46.18
N GLN A 55 -13.41 17.89 -45.85
CA GLN A 55 -13.71 18.23 -44.46
C GLN A 55 -14.59 17.18 -43.78
N GLY A 56 -15.56 16.59 -44.49
CA GLY A 56 -16.33 15.43 -44.03
C GLY A 56 -15.46 14.23 -43.68
N ILE A 57 -14.57 13.83 -44.59
CA ILE A 57 -13.61 12.73 -44.40
C ILE A 57 -12.70 12.99 -43.19
N VAL A 58 -12.16 14.21 -43.06
CA VAL A 58 -11.31 14.61 -41.92
C VAL A 58 -12.06 14.44 -40.60
N ASN A 59 -13.33 14.86 -40.55
CA ASN A 59 -14.15 14.74 -39.34
C ASN A 59 -14.44 13.28 -38.97
N GLU A 60 -14.78 12.43 -39.93
CA GLU A 60 -15.02 11.00 -39.69
C GLU A 60 -13.75 10.29 -39.21
N VAL A 61 -12.61 10.55 -39.87
CA VAL A 61 -11.31 10.00 -39.47
C VAL A 61 -10.92 10.48 -38.06
N ARG A 62 -11.22 11.74 -37.71
CA ARG A 62 -11.01 12.26 -36.35
C ARG A 62 -11.86 11.53 -35.32
N GLN A 63 -13.10 11.16 -35.63
CA GLN A 63 -13.95 10.37 -34.73
C GLN A 63 -13.37 8.97 -34.51
N SER A 64 -12.91 8.28 -35.58
CA SER A 64 -12.22 6.99 -35.44
C SER A 64 -10.93 7.11 -34.63
N MET A 65 -10.18 8.22 -34.77
CA MET A 65 -8.99 8.49 -33.94
C MET A 65 -9.34 8.68 -32.45
N GLN A 66 -10.47 9.30 -32.12
CA GLN A 66 -10.94 9.40 -30.73
C GLN A 66 -11.26 8.02 -30.14
N LEU A 67 -11.87 7.13 -30.94
CA LEU A 67 -12.07 5.74 -30.54
C LEU A 67 -10.73 5.04 -30.29
N MET A 68 -9.77 5.15 -31.21
CA MET A 68 -8.42 4.61 -31.05
C MET A 68 -7.75 5.10 -29.76
N LEU A 69 -7.82 6.41 -29.47
CA LEU A 69 -7.31 6.99 -28.23
C LEU A 69 -7.92 6.32 -26.98
N SER A 70 -9.24 6.15 -26.97
CA SER A 70 -9.95 5.52 -25.86
C SER A 70 -9.51 4.07 -25.64
N GLN A 71 -9.32 3.31 -26.72
CA GLN A 71 -8.87 1.92 -26.67
C GLN A 71 -7.43 1.83 -26.13
N LEU A 72 -6.52 2.68 -26.63
CA LEU A 72 -5.13 2.73 -26.18
C LEU A 72 -5.02 3.07 -24.68
N ILE A 73 -5.78 4.08 -24.22
CA ILE A 73 -5.83 4.42 -22.78
C ILE A 73 -6.40 3.25 -21.97
N GLN A 74 -7.43 2.57 -22.48
CA GLN A 74 -8.01 1.42 -21.79
C GLN A 74 -7.03 0.24 -21.67
N GLN A 75 -6.17 0.01 -22.68
CA GLN A 75 -5.10 -0.98 -22.58
C GLN A 75 -4.12 -0.66 -21.44
N LEU A 76 -3.78 0.63 -21.24
CA LEU A 76 -2.94 1.07 -20.12
C LEU A 76 -3.59 0.85 -18.75
N ARG A 77 -4.93 0.74 -18.68
CA ARG A 77 -5.70 0.46 -17.45
C ARG A 77 -5.81 -1.04 -17.12
N THR A 78 -5.03 -1.90 -17.79
CA THR A 78 -5.01 -3.35 -17.55
C THR A 78 -3.65 -3.83 -17.05
N ASN A 79 -3.48 -5.14 -16.80
CA ASN A 79 -2.18 -5.72 -16.48
C ASN A 79 -1.27 -5.81 -17.73
N ILE A 80 -0.87 -4.66 -18.26
CA ILE A 80 -0.04 -4.54 -19.46
C ILE A 80 1.43 -4.72 -19.15
N GLN A 81 2.12 -5.53 -19.97
CA GLN A 81 3.55 -5.78 -19.89
C GLN A 81 4.36 -4.67 -20.55
N LEU A 82 5.60 -4.46 -20.12
CA LEU A 82 6.46 -3.37 -20.59
C LEU A 82 6.57 -3.26 -22.13
N PRO A 83 6.78 -4.34 -22.91
CA PRO A 83 6.87 -4.21 -24.37
C PRO A 83 5.58 -3.72 -25.02
N ALA A 84 4.42 -4.19 -24.54
CA ALA A 84 3.13 -3.71 -25.02
C ALA A 84 2.88 -2.25 -24.61
N CYS A 85 3.31 -1.88 -23.40
CA CYS A 85 3.20 -0.53 -22.89
C CYS A 85 4.00 0.47 -23.74
N LEU A 86 5.24 0.14 -24.10
CA LEU A 86 6.08 0.93 -25.01
C LEU A 86 5.41 1.14 -26.38
N ARG A 87 4.80 0.10 -26.94
CA ARG A 87 4.05 0.20 -28.22
C ARG A 87 2.86 1.15 -28.10
N VAL A 88 2.03 0.99 -27.05
CA VAL A 88 0.86 1.84 -26.82
C VAL A 88 1.25 3.30 -26.65
N ILE A 89 2.28 3.60 -25.86
CA ILE A 89 2.80 4.95 -25.72
C ILE A 89 3.40 5.46 -27.03
N GLY A 90 4.09 4.62 -27.80
CA GLY A 90 4.57 4.96 -29.14
C GLY A 90 3.46 5.41 -30.09
N TYR A 91 2.31 4.70 -30.08
CA TYR A 91 1.14 5.12 -30.83
C TYR A 91 0.59 6.46 -30.33
N LEU A 92 0.42 6.63 -29.01
CA LEU A 92 -0.07 7.88 -28.42
C LEU A 92 0.83 9.08 -28.75
N ARG A 93 2.16 8.92 -28.77
CA ARG A 93 3.10 9.96 -29.22
C ARG A 93 2.86 10.32 -30.69
N ARG A 94 2.67 9.33 -31.57
CA ARG A 94 2.42 9.55 -33.01
C ARG A 94 1.04 10.13 -33.34
N MET A 95 0.07 9.98 -32.44
CA MET A 95 -1.19 10.68 -32.57
C MET A 95 -1.02 12.21 -32.49
N ASP A 96 0.04 12.69 -31.83
CA ASP A 96 0.38 14.12 -31.72
C ASP A 96 -0.74 14.95 -31.08
N ILE A 97 -1.41 14.36 -30.07
CA ILE A 97 -2.53 14.96 -29.32
C ILE A 97 -2.08 15.48 -27.95
N PHE A 98 -0.98 14.92 -27.40
CA PHE A 98 -0.46 15.25 -26.08
C PHE A 98 0.96 15.79 -26.19
N THR A 99 1.25 16.80 -25.39
CA THR A 99 2.63 17.11 -25.00
C THR A 99 3.24 15.97 -24.19
N GLU A 100 4.57 15.92 -24.08
CA GLU A 100 5.24 14.87 -23.32
C GLU A 100 4.83 14.89 -21.83
N ALA A 101 4.66 16.08 -21.24
CA ALA A 101 4.14 16.24 -19.88
C ALA A 101 2.71 15.71 -19.72
N GLU A 102 1.81 16.01 -20.65
CA GLU A 102 0.45 15.47 -20.64
C GLU A 102 0.43 13.95 -20.79
N LEU A 103 1.30 13.41 -21.64
CA LEU A 103 1.40 11.97 -21.86
C LEU A 103 1.88 11.23 -20.60
N ARG A 104 2.85 11.79 -19.86
CA ARG A 104 3.27 11.28 -18.54
C ARG A 104 2.11 11.25 -17.56
N VAL A 105 1.35 12.35 -17.47
CA VAL A 105 0.18 12.44 -16.59
C VAL A 105 -0.88 11.42 -17.00
N LYS A 106 -1.19 11.29 -18.29
CA LYS A 106 -2.17 10.32 -18.81
C LYS A 106 -1.75 8.88 -18.53
N PHE A 107 -0.47 8.57 -18.71
CA PHE A 107 0.08 7.27 -18.35
C PHE A 107 -0.11 6.97 -16.86
N LEU A 108 0.35 7.87 -15.97
CA LEU A 108 0.23 7.68 -14.53
C LEU A 108 -1.24 7.58 -14.09
N GLN A 109 -2.14 8.38 -14.65
CA GLN A 109 -3.58 8.28 -14.39
C GLN A 109 -4.17 6.93 -14.80
N ALA A 110 -3.78 6.39 -15.95
CA ALA A 110 -4.26 5.10 -16.43
C ALA A 110 -3.72 3.94 -15.57
N ARG A 111 -2.42 3.95 -15.26
CA ARG A 111 -1.80 2.95 -14.38
C ARG A 111 -2.34 3.02 -12.95
N ASP A 112 -2.59 4.23 -12.45
CA ASP A 112 -3.20 4.44 -11.14
C ASP A 112 -4.64 3.93 -11.07
N ALA A 113 -5.45 4.14 -12.11
CA ALA A 113 -6.80 3.58 -12.18
C ALA A 113 -6.78 2.04 -12.15
N TRP A 114 -5.82 1.42 -12.84
CA TRP A 114 -5.61 -0.02 -12.77
C TRP A 114 -5.20 -0.47 -11.36
N LEU A 115 -4.17 0.15 -10.77
CA LEU A 115 -3.73 -0.19 -9.42
C LEU A 115 -4.87 -0.06 -8.40
N ARG A 116 -5.64 1.03 -8.46
CA ARG A 116 -6.81 1.22 -7.60
C ARG A 116 -7.81 0.07 -7.75
N SER A 117 -8.09 -0.38 -8.97
CA SER A 117 -8.99 -1.52 -9.18
C SER A 117 -8.50 -2.81 -8.50
N ILE A 118 -7.18 -3.05 -8.50
CA ILE A 118 -6.57 -4.20 -7.81
C ILE A 118 -6.70 -4.05 -6.29
N LEU A 119 -6.37 -2.88 -5.75
CA LEU A 119 -6.42 -2.63 -4.31
C LEU A 119 -7.86 -2.67 -3.78
N THR A 120 -8.83 -2.13 -4.51
CA THR A 120 -10.26 -2.18 -4.11
C THR A 120 -10.85 -3.58 -4.17
N ALA A 121 -10.22 -4.51 -4.89
CA ALA A 121 -10.67 -5.90 -4.95
C ALA A 121 -10.18 -6.74 -3.76
N ILE A 122 -9.31 -6.20 -2.91
CA ILE A 122 -8.82 -6.89 -1.71
C ILE A 122 -9.92 -6.86 -0.64
N PRO A 123 -10.36 -8.02 -0.12
CA PRO A 123 -11.32 -8.09 0.98
C PRO A 123 -10.85 -7.31 2.20
N ASN A 124 -11.76 -6.53 2.79
CA ASN A 124 -11.47 -5.64 3.92
C ASN A 124 -12.08 -6.13 5.25
N ASP A 125 -12.53 -7.39 5.29
CA ASP A 125 -13.20 -7.98 6.46
C ASP A 125 -12.22 -8.20 7.62
N ASP A 126 -11.08 -8.83 7.33
CA ASP A 126 -9.99 -9.07 8.29
C ASP A 126 -8.85 -8.06 8.07
N PRO A 127 -8.56 -7.17 9.04
CA PRO A 127 -7.54 -6.14 8.89
C PRO A 127 -6.14 -6.71 8.59
N TYR A 128 -5.77 -7.82 9.22
CA TYR A 128 -4.47 -8.45 9.02
C TYR A 128 -4.31 -9.00 7.59
N PHE A 129 -5.34 -9.67 7.08
CA PHE A 129 -5.39 -10.17 5.72
C PHE A 129 -5.38 -9.03 4.70
N HIS A 130 -6.21 -8.01 4.90
CA HIS A 130 -6.30 -6.84 4.03
C HIS A 130 -4.95 -6.14 3.90
N ILE A 131 -4.29 -5.83 5.03
CA ILE A 131 -3.00 -5.13 4.98
C ILE A 131 -1.88 -5.99 4.40
N THR A 132 -1.84 -7.29 4.72
CA THR A 132 -0.85 -8.21 4.15
C THR A 132 -0.96 -8.25 2.63
N LYS A 133 -2.18 -8.37 2.10
CA LYS A 133 -2.43 -8.37 0.65
C LYS A 133 -2.19 -7.02 0.01
N THR A 134 -2.50 -5.94 0.72
CA THR A 134 -2.20 -4.57 0.26
C THR A 134 -0.69 -4.34 0.15
N ILE A 135 0.11 -4.77 1.13
CA ILE A 135 1.59 -4.67 1.07
C ILE A 135 2.12 -5.44 -0.15
N GLU A 136 1.67 -6.68 -0.34
CA GLU A 136 2.09 -7.53 -1.46
C GLU A 136 1.75 -6.88 -2.82
N ALA A 137 0.50 -6.47 -3.00
CA ALA A 137 0.01 -5.86 -4.24
C ALA A 137 0.69 -4.51 -4.54
N CYS A 138 0.79 -3.63 -3.53
CA CYS A 138 1.47 -2.34 -3.68
C CYS A 138 2.93 -2.53 -4.07
N ARG A 139 3.67 -3.41 -3.37
CA ARG A 139 5.09 -3.64 -3.65
C ARG A 139 5.32 -4.08 -5.09
N VAL A 140 4.57 -5.06 -5.57
CA VAL A 140 4.74 -5.60 -6.92
C VAL A 140 4.28 -4.57 -7.97
N HIS A 141 3.04 -4.10 -7.87
CA HIS A 141 2.43 -3.33 -8.95
C HIS A 141 2.94 -1.89 -9.01
N LEU A 142 3.26 -1.24 -7.89
CA LEU A 142 3.91 0.07 -7.94
C LEU A 142 5.31 -0.02 -8.53
N PHE A 143 6.08 -1.08 -8.21
CA PHE A 143 7.41 -1.28 -8.79
C PHE A 143 7.34 -1.48 -10.31
N ASP A 144 6.37 -2.26 -10.79
CA ASP A 144 6.12 -2.43 -12.22
C ASP A 144 5.77 -1.10 -12.90
N ILE A 145 4.86 -0.31 -12.32
CA ILE A 145 4.48 1.00 -12.87
C ILE A 145 5.67 1.95 -12.92
N ILE A 146 6.48 1.98 -11.86
CA ILE A 146 7.69 2.81 -11.79
C ILE A 146 8.71 2.37 -12.85
N THR A 147 8.92 1.08 -13.00
CA THR A 147 9.84 0.52 -14.00
C THR A 147 9.37 0.85 -15.42
N GLN A 148 8.07 0.70 -15.68
CA GLN A 148 7.44 1.08 -16.94
C GLN A 148 7.62 2.57 -17.22
N TYR A 149 7.30 3.41 -16.26
CA TYR A 149 7.43 4.86 -16.38
C TYR A 149 8.87 5.25 -16.77
N ARG A 150 9.86 4.77 -16.02
CA ARG A 150 11.28 5.08 -16.25
C ARG A 150 11.75 4.62 -17.62
N ALA A 151 11.35 3.43 -18.05
CA ALA A 151 11.71 2.91 -19.37
C ALA A 151 11.07 3.70 -20.53
N ILE A 152 9.90 4.29 -20.31
CA ILE A 152 9.13 5.01 -21.34
C ILE A 152 9.58 6.47 -21.45
N PHE A 153 9.80 7.13 -20.31
CA PHE A 153 9.97 8.58 -20.22
C PHE A 153 11.40 9.02 -19.90
N SER A 154 12.30 8.09 -19.55
CA SER A 154 13.73 8.33 -19.32
C SER A 154 13.98 9.62 -18.55
N ASP A 155 13.48 9.70 -17.31
CA ASP A 155 13.82 10.85 -16.45
C ASP A 155 15.34 10.79 -16.22
N GLU A 156 16.06 11.75 -16.81
CA GLU A 156 17.46 12.01 -16.54
C GLU A 156 17.67 12.10 -15.01
N ASP A 157 18.76 11.50 -14.55
CA ASP A 157 19.10 11.43 -13.13
C ASP A 157 19.04 12.85 -12.51
N PRO A 158 18.30 13.08 -11.40
CA PRO A 158 18.17 14.41 -10.77
C PRO A 158 19.50 15.04 -10.34
N LEU A 159 20.61 14.28 -10.42
CA LEU A 159 21.96 14.67 -10.07
C LEU A 159 22.74 15.28 -11.24
N LEU A 160 22.20 15.28 -12.46
CA LEU A 160 22.80 15.98 -13.60
C LEU A 160 22.23 17.41 -13.66
N PRO A 161 23.05 18.45 -13.42
CA PRO A 161 22.59 19.82 -13.60
C PRO A 161 22.26 20.00 -15.08
N THR A 162 20.99 20.30 -15.38
CA THR A 162 20.59 20.78 -16.69
C THR A 162 21.32 22.09 -16.95
N ALA A 163 22.40 22.01 -17.73
CA ALA A 163 22.94 23.18 -18.38
C ALA A 163 21.81 23.79 -19.22
N THR A 164 21.57 25.09 -19.03
CA THR A 164 20.63 25.94 -19.78
C THR A 164 19.14 25.85 -19.40
N GLY A 165 18.75 26.64 -18.39
CA GLY A 165 18.13 27.94 -18.67
C GLY A 165 16.72 28.03 -19.28
N GLU A 166 15.90 26.98 -19.30
CA GLU A 166 14.48 27.12 -19.69
C GLU A 166 13.55 26.58 -18.60
N HIS A 167 12.51 27.36 -18.28
CA HIS A 167 11.40 26.99 -17.38
C HIS A 167 10.56 25.87 -18.00
N THR A 168 11.15 24.70 -18.17
CA THR A 168 10.42 23.47 -18.49
C THR A 168 9.75 23.00 -17.20
N VAL A 169 8.47 22.64 -17.28
CA VAL A 169 7.77 21.93 -16.20
C VAL A 169 8.73 20.85 -15.69
N ASN A 170 9.02 20.79 -14.40
CA ASN A 170 9.91 19.75 -13.89
C ASN A 170 9.22 18.40 -14.10
N GLU A 171 9.46 17.77 -15.24
CA GLU A 171 8.74 16.58 -15.70
C GLU A 171 8.99 15.41 -14.74
N GLY A 172 10.18 15.38 -14.13
CA GLY A 172 10.52 14.47 -13.04
C GLY A 172 9.71 14.73 -11.75
N ALA A 173 9.31 15.98 -11.48
CA ALA A 173 8.46 16.28 -10.32
C ALA A 173 7.06 15.66 -10.45
N ILE A 174 6.54 15.45 -11.67
CA ILE A 174 5.26 14.74 -11.89
C ILE A 174 5.37 13.30 -11.36
N PHE A 175 6.46 12.62 -11.72
CA PHE A 175 6.74 11.26 -11.29
C PHE A 175 6.97 11.18 -9.78
N HIS A 176 7.87 12.00 -9.24
CA HIS A 176 8.18 12.00 -7.81
C HIS A 176 6.97 12.37 -6.95
N GLY A 177 6.18 13.36 -7.39
CA GLY A 177 4.92 13.72 -6.72
C GLY A 177 3.93 12.56 -6.71
N TRP A 178 3.79 11.83 -7.82
CA TRP A 178 2.95 10.64 -7.88
C TRP A 178 3.44 9.53 -6.94
N VAL A 179 4.74 9.22 -6.94
CA VAL A 179 5.31 8.18 -6.05
C VAL A 179 5.09 8.55 -4.58
N LEU A 180 5.35 9.79 -4.20
CA LEU A 180 5.12 10.27 -2.83
C LEU A 180 3.65 10.16 -2.44
N GLN A 181 2.74 10.51 -3.35
CA GLN A 181 1.30 10.34 -3.12
C GLN A 181 0.93 8.87 -2.91
N LYS A 182 1.49 7.94 -3.69
CA LYS A 182 1.24 6.50 -3.51
C LYS A 182 1.75 5.98 -2.17
N VAL A 183 2.95 6.40 -1.75
CA VAL A 183 3.51 6.05 -0.45
C VAL A 183 2.62 6.59 0.68
N SER A 184 2.19 7.85 0.59
CA SER A 184 1.30 8.46 1.59
C SER A 184 -0.04 7.71 1.70
N GLN A 185 -0.65 7.34 0.57
CA GLN A 185 -1.88 6.54 0.55
C GLN A 185 -1.68 5.17 1.19
N PHE A 186 -0.57 4.50 0.89
CA PHE A 186 -0.23 3.22 1.53
C PHE A 186 -0.07 3.36 3.05
N LEU A 187 0.64 4.38 3.53
CA LEU A 187 0.81 4.63 4.96
C LEU A 187 -0.53 4.90 5.66
N GLN A 188 -1.45 5.62 5.02
CA GLN A 188 -2.80 5.85 5.56
C GLN A 188 -3.60 4.54 5.70
N VAL A 189 -3.54 3.66 4.70
CA VAL A 189 -4.20 2.35 4.75
C VAL A 189 -3.56 1.48 5.85
N LEU A 190 -2.23 1.45 5.91
CA LEU A 190 -1.47 0.75 6.95
C LEU A 190 -1.87 1.21 8.35
N GLU A 191 -1.88 2.51 8.60
CA GLU A 191 -2.32 3.07 9.88
C GLU A 191 -3.75 2.63 10.20
N THR A 192 -4.69 2.78 9.25
CA THR A 192 -6.10 2.44 9.44
C THR A 192 -6.29 0.96 9.84
N ASP A 193 -5.62 0.04 9.15
CA ASP A 193 -5.74 -1.39 9.46
C ASP A 193 -5.07 -1.76 10.77
N LEU A 194 -3.91 -1.14 11.08
CA LEU A 194 -3.25 -1.35 12.37
C LEU A 194 -4.13 -0.88 13.54
N TYR A 195 -4.83 0.26 13.40
CA TYR A 195 -5.76 0.75 14.43
C TYR A 195 -6.99 -0.14 14.60
N ARG A 196 -7.46 -0.82 13.53
CA ARG A 196 -8.57 -1.77 13.61
C ARG A 196 -8.24 -3.03 14.40
N GLY A 197 -6.95 -3.31 14.59
CA GLY A 197 -6.45 -4.46 15.33
C GLY A 197 -6.08 -5.61 14.40
N ILE A 198 -4.77 -5.89 14.34
CA ILE A 198 -4.17 -6.92 13.48
C ILE A 198 -3.74 -8.20 14.24
N GLY A 199 -4.11 -8.30 15.52
CA GLY A 199 -3.67 -9.36 16.42
C GLY A 199 -2.17 -9.28 16.77
N GLY A 200 -1.60 -10.40 17.24
CA GLY A 200 -0.23 -10.46 17.79
C GLY A 200 0.92 -10.54 16.76
N ARG A 201 0.68 -10.34 15.47
CA ARG A 201 1.69 -10.52 14.39
C ARG A 201 2.20 -9.20 13.81
N LEU A 202 2.43 -8.22 14.69
CA LEU A 202 2.91 -6.89 14.33
C LEU A 202 4.33 -6.94 13.74
N ASP A 203 5.17 -7.85 14.22
CA ASP A 203 6.54 -8.09 13.77
C ASP A 203 6.62 -8.53 12.30
N SER A 204 5.75 -9.45 11.90
CA SER A 204 5.64 -9.95 10.52
C SER A 204 5.31 -8.81 9.56
N LEU A 205 4.32 -7.98 9.93
CA LEU A 205 3.92 -6.82 9.12
C LEU A 205 5.00 -5.74 9.08
N LEU A 206 5.69 -5.48 10.20
CA LEU A 206 6.84 -4.58 10.21
C LEU A 206 7.93 -5.06 9.26
N GLY A 207 8.27 -6.35 9.30
CA GLY A 207 9.26 -6.95 8.40
C GLY A 207 8.87 -6.81 6.92
N GLN A 208 7.60 -7.07 6.59
CA GLN A 208 7.08 -6.91 5.22
C GLN A 208 7.12 -5.45 4.75
N CYS A 209 6.69 -4.51 5.60
CA CYS A 209 6.74 -3.07 5.30
C CYS A 209 8.19 -2.57 5.15
N MET A 210 9.11 -3.02 6.01
CA MET A 210 10.52 -2.68 5.92
C MET A 210 11.16 -3.20 4.63
N TYR A 211 10.84 -4.44 4.24
CA TYR A 211 11.29 -4.99 2.97
C TYR A 211 10.71 -4.21 1.78
N PHE A 212 9.42 -3.84 1.84
CA PHE A 212 8.78 -3.02 0.82
C PHE A 212 9.48 -1.65 0.70
N GLY A 213 9.69 -0.94 1.81
CA GLY A 213 10.42 0.33 1.82
C GLY A 213 11.86 0.22 1.30
N LEU A 214 12.56 -0.86 1.66
CA LEU A 214 13.90 -1.15 1.14
C LEU A 214 13.88 -1.40 -0.37
N SER A 215 12.89 -2.12 -0.91
CA SER A 215 12.79 -2.33 -2.36
C SER A 215 12.60 -1.00 -3.12
N PHE A 216 11.99 -0.01 -2.47
CA PHE A 216 11.72 1.31 -3.03
C PHE A 216 12.90 2.29 -2.86
N SER A 217 13.92 1.95 -2.07
CA SER A 217 15.15 2.76 -2.00
C SER A 217 15.88 2.82 -3.35
N ARG A 218 15.79 1.74 -4.15
CA ARG A 218 16.35 1.67 -5.52
C ARG A 218 15.73 2.67 -6.48
N VAL A 219 14.52 3.14 -6.18
CA VAL A 219 13.80 4.14 -6.98
C VAL A 219 13.76 5.51 -6.29
N GLY A 220 14.55 5.70 -5.22
CA GLY A 220 14.65 6.98 -4.50
C GLY A 220 13.45 7.29 -3.60
N ALA A 221 12.64 6.28 -3.24
CA ALA A 221 11.42 6.46 -2.44
C ALA A 221 11.44 5.62 -1.16
N ASP A 222 12.54 5.66 -0.41
CA ASP A 222 12.66 4.96 0.87
C ASP A 222 11.77 5.64 1.94
N PHE A 223 10.73 4.93 2.38
CA PHE A 223 9.78 5.40 3.38
C PHE A 223 9.92 4.71 4.75
N ARG A 224 10.98 3.92 4.97
CA ARG A 224 11.16 3.16 6.23
C ARG A 224 11.21 4.07 7.46
N GLY A 225 11.74 5.28 7.32
CA GLY A 225 11.74 6.30 8.38
C GLY A 225 10.34 6.69 8.85
N GLN A 226 9.32 6.59 8.00
CA GLN A 226 7.92 6.88 8.34
C GLN A 226 7.20 5.69 8.98
N LEU A 227 7.70 4.47 8.80
CA LEU A 227 7.10 3.26 9.41
C LEU A 227 7.33 3.21 10.93
N ALA A 228 8.53 3.59 11.38
CA ALA A 228 8.91 3.50 12.79
C ALA A 228 7.88 4.15 13.76
N PRO A 229 7.45 5.42 13.59
CA PRO A 229 6.47 6.04 14.49
C PRO A 229 5.09 5.35 14.43
N VAL A 230 4.69 4.84 13.27
CA VAL A 230 3.40 4.13 13.10
C VAL A 230 3.38 2.85 13.93
N PHE A 231 4.40 2.01 13.78
CA PHE A 231 4.49 0.74 14.50
C PHE A 231 4.75 0.95 16.00
N GLN A 232 5.53 1.97 16.38
CA GLN A 232 5.71 2.35 17.78
C GLN A 232 4.39 2.65 18.48
N ARG A 233 3.53 3.46 17.86
CA ARG A 233 2.23 3.84 18.42
C ARG A 233 1.31 2.65 18.63
N VAL A 234 1.30 1.70 17.69
CA VAL A 234 0.48 0.50 17.76
C VAL A 234 1.00 -0.46 18.82
N ALA A 235 2.33 -0.63 18.91
CA ALA A 235 2.98 -1.47 19.92
C ALA A 235 2.68 -0.98 21.35
N ILE A 236 2.86 0.31 21.62
CA ILE A 236 2.58 0.86 22.96
C ILE A 236 1.08 0.82 23.28
N SER A 237 0.20 1.16 22.34
CA SER A 237 -1.25 1.10 22.55
C SER A 237 -1.72 -0.32 22.85
N THR A 238 -1.16 -1.32 22.16
CA THR A 238 -1.48 -2.73 22.39
C THR A 238 -1.00 -3.17 23.76
N PHE A 239 0.23 -2.80 24.14
CA PHE A 239 0.79 -3.13 25.44
C PHE A 239 -0.01 -2.51 26.59
N GLN A 240 -0.29 -1.20 26.52
CA GLN A 240 -1.09 -0.49 27.53
C GLN A 240 -2.47 -1.11 27.69
N LYS A 241 -3.13 -1.48 26.59
CA LYS A 241 -4.42 -2.16 26.63
C LYS A 241 -4.33 -3.52 27.34
N ALA A 242 -3.33 -4.34 27.01
CA ALA A 242 -3.14 -5.65 27.65
C ALA A 242 -2.84 -5.52 29.15
N ILE A 243 -2.06 -4.51 29.55
CA ILE A 243 -1.78 -4.22 30.96
C ILE A 243 -3.05 -3.75 31.69
N GLN A 244 -3.85 -2.87 31.08
CA GLN A 244 -5.11 -2.42 31.67
C GLN A 244 -6.11 -3.57 31.84
N GLU A 245 -6.26 -4.43 30.83
CA GLU A 245 -7.07 -5.66 30.92
C GLU A 245 -6.57 -6.61 32.03
N ALA A 246 -5.26 -6.71 32.22
CA ALA A 246 -4.68 -7.49 33.31
C ALA A 246 -5.06 -6.94 34.70
N VAL A 247 -5.05 -5.62 34.87
CA VAL A 247 -5.46 -4.95 36.12
C VAL A 247 -6.94 -5.14 36.38
N GLU A 248 -7.80 -4.96 35.37
CA GLU A 248 -9.25 -5.15 35.50
C GLU A 248 -9.58 -6.59 35.89
N LYS A 249 -8.99 -7.57 35.20
CA LYS A 249 -9.17 -8.99 35.52
C LYS A 249 -8.69 -9.32 36.93
N PHE A 250 -7.58 -8.74 37.38
CA PHE A 250 -7.11 -8.91 38.75
C PHE A 250 -8.13 -8.38 39.76
N GLN A 251 -8.70 -7.19 39.53
CA GLN A 251 -9.70 -6.60 40.42
C GLN A 251 -10.96 -7.47 40.51
N ASP A 252 -11.43 -7.97 39.36
CA ASP A 252 -12.59 -8.87 39.29
C ASP A 252 -12.33 -10.19 40.05
N GLU A 253 -11.18 -10.82 39.83
CA GLU A 253 -10.79 -12.04 40.54
C GLU A 253 -10.67 -11.79 42.05
N MET A 254 -10.07 -10.68 42.46
CA MET A 254 -9.85 -10.32 43.86
C MET A 254 -11.17 -10.01 44.60
N ASN A 255 -12.18 -9.46 43.93
CA ASN A 255 -13.51 -9.26 44.51
C ASN A 255 -14.22 -10.57 44.87
N SER A 256 -13.94 -11.65 44.12
CA SER A 256 -14.48 -12.99 44.37
C SER A 256 -13.57 -13.86 45.24
N TYR A 257 -12.35 -13.40 45.48
CA TYR A 257 -11.32 -14.16 46.17
C TYR A 257 -11.60 -14.21 47.67
N THR A 258 -11.78 -15.42 48.18
CA THR A 258 -11.80 -15.68 49.62
C THR A 258 -10.45 -16.29 49.99
N LEU A 259 -9.77 -15.73 50.99
CA LEU A 259 -8.63 -16.36 51.64
C LEU A 259 -9.11 -17.59 52.41
N ILE A 260 -9.47 -18.63 51.69
CA ILE A 260 -9.65 -19.95 52.29
C ILE A 260 -8.22 -20.38 52.63
N SER A 261 -7.91 -20.46 53.93
CA SER A 261 -6.80 -21.24 54.43
C SER A 261 -6.98 -22.65 53.86
N ALA A 262 -6.36 -22.94 52.72
CA ALA A 262 -6.41 -24.28 52.16
C ALA A 262 -5.85 -25.20 53.26
N PRO A 263 -6.54 -26.30 53.61
CA PRO A 263 -5.95 -27.30 54.49
C PRO A 263 -4.62 -27.70 53.85
N ALA A 264 -3.63 -28.03 54.68
CA ALA A 264 -2.40 -28.66 54.24
C ALA A 264 -2.69 -29.99 53.53
N ILE A 265 -3.21 -29.94 52.30
CA ILE A 265 -3.31 -31.07 51.39
C ILE A 265 -1.94 -31.14 50.74
N LEU A 266 -0.97 -31.57 51.54
CA LEU A 266 0.22 -32.34 51.19
C LEU A 266 1.01 -32.58 52.50
N GLY A 267 0.32 -33.13 53.50
CA GLY A 267 1.00 -33.91 54.53
C GLY A 267 1.58 -35.17 53.89
N SER A 268 2.79 -35.08 53.31
CA SER A 268 3.78 -36.15 53.17
C SER A 268 5.00 -35.68 52.36
N SER A 269 5.98 -35.10 53.06
CA SER A 269 7.37 -35.56 53.10
C SER A 269 8.31 -34.40 53.42
N ASN A 270 9.14 -34.59 54.46
CA ASN A 270 10.30 -33.78 54.78
C ASN A 270 11.41 -33.92 53.72
N ILE A 271 11.06 -33.66 52.45
CA ILE A 271 12.03 -33.51 51.38
C ILE A 271 11.93 -32.03 51.02
N PRO A 272 12.96 -31.21 51.23
CA PRO A 272 13.00 -29.93 50.55
C PRO A 272 12.97 -30.30 49.07
N ALA A 273 11.84 -30.03 48.40
CA ALA A 273 11.78 -30.13 46.95
C ALA A 273 12.96 -29.29 46.47
N ALA A 274 13.98 -29.96 45.96
CA ALA A 274 15.16 -29.29 45.46
C ALA A 274 14.63 -28.31 44.42
N VAL A 275 14.72 -27.01 44.73
CA VAL A 275 14.62 -25.95 43.75
C VAL A 275 15.48 -26.44 42.59
N PRO A 276 14.92 -26.72 41.40
CA PRO A 276 15.76 -27.04 40.27
C PRO A 276 16.72 -25.87 40.17
N ALA A 277 18.02 -26.14 40.32
CA ALA A 277 19.02 -25.09 40.31
C ALA A 277 18.77 -24.23 39.07
N THR A 278 18.32 -23.00 39.29
CA THR A 278 18.09 -22.02 38.23
C THR A 278 19.35 -21.98 37.40
N GLN A 279 19.24 -22.33 36.11
CA GLN A 279 20.35 -22.09 35.21
C GLN A 279 20.68 -20.59 35.28
N PRO A 280 21.96 -20.20 35.34
CA PRO A 280 22.32 -18.79 35.38
C PRO A 280 21.69 -18.09 34.16
N GLY A 281 20.76 -17.16 34.41
CA GLY A 281 20.06 -16.42 33.35
C GLY A 281 18.60 -16.82 33.08
N THR A 282 18.03 -17.83 33.76
CA THR A 282 16.59 -18.12 33.66
C THR A 282 15.83 -17.51 34.84
N LEU A 283 15.16 -16.38 34.59
CA LEU A 283 14.22 -15.79 35.55
C LEU A 283 12.94 -16.65 35.57
N GLN A 284 12.67 -17.33 36.68
CA GLN A 284 11.43 -18.06 36.90
C GLN A 284 10.49 -17.26 37.81
N PRO A 285 9.16 -17.29 37.59
CA PRO A 285 8.20 -16.70 38.51
C PRO A 285 8.36 -17.28 39.93
N PRO A 286 8.23 -16.46 41.00
CA PRO A 286 8.29 -16.95 42.37
C PRO A 286 7.14 -17.93 42.66
N MET A 287 7.47 -19.14 43.11
CA MET A 287 6.48 -20.20 43.39
C MET A 287 5.48 -19.83 44.50
N VAL A 288 5.84 -18.89 45.38
CA VAL A 288 4.97 -18.35 46.45
C VAL A 288 3.72 -17.66 45.88
N LEU A 289 3.77 -17.19 44.62
CA LEU A 289 2.59 -16.59 43.98
C LEU A 289 1.45 -17.59 43.75
N LEU A 290 1.73 -18.90 43.75
CA LEU A 290 0.70 -19.94 43.61
C LEU A 290 -0.28 -19.96 44.79
N ASP A 291 0.16 -19.51 45.97
CA ASP A 291 -0.71 -19.36 47.14
C ASP A 291 -1.71 -18.20 46.96
N PHE A 292 -1.49 -17.33 45.96
CA PHE A 292 -2.30 -16.16 45.64
C PHE A 292 -2.74 -16.18 44.16
N PRO A 293 -3.75 -16.99 43.80
CA PRO A 293 -4.18 -17.18 42.41
C PRO A 293 -4.43 -15.89 41.61
N PRO A 294 -5.08 -14.83 42.16
CA PRO A 294 -5.27 -13.58 41.42
C PRO A 294 -3.95 -12.91 41.03
N LEU A 295 -2.96 -12.92 41.93
CA LEU A 295 -1.65 -12.32 41.69
C LEU A 295 -0.82 -13.15 40.69
N ALA A 296 -0.93 -14.48 40.74
CA ALA A 296 -0.34 -15.36 39.73
C ALA A 296 -0.94 -15.12 38.33
N CYS A 297 -2.28 -14.97 38.25
CA CYS A 297 -2.98 -14.65 37.01
C CYS A 297 -2.53 -13.30 36.44
N PHE A 298 -2.44 -12.27 37.30
CA PHE A 298 -1.95 -10.95 36.92
C PHE A 298 -0.52 -10.99 36.35
N LEU A 299 0.41 -11.67 37.03
CA LEU A 299 1.78 -11.84 36.54
C LEU A 299 1.81 -12.52 35.17
N ASN A 300 1.02 -13.58 34.99
CA ASN A 300 0.94 -14.30 33.71
C ASN A 300 0.46 -13.37 32.59
N ASN A 301 -0.53 -12.52 32.83
CA ASN A 301 -1.01 -11.56 31.83
C ASN A 301 0.06 -10.51 31.48
N ILE A 302 0.82 -10.02 32.47
CA ILE A 302 1.98 -9.15 32.22
C ILE A 302 3.01 -9.86 31.33
N LEU A 303 3.34 -11.11 31.64
CA LEU A 303 4.30 -11.89 30.85
C LEU A 303 3.81 -12.12 29.41
N VAL A 304 2.51 -12.33 29.21
CA VAL A 304 1.89 -12.41 27.87
C VAL A 304 2.07 -11.07 27.13
N ALA A 305 1.77 -9.93 27.76
CA ALA A 305 1.95 -8.62 27.16
C ALA A 305 3.41 -8.35 26.73
N PHE A 306 4.38 -8.74 27.57
CA PHE A 306 5.80 -8.66 27.20
C PHE A 306 6.19 -9.64 26.09
N ASN A 307 5.62 -10.85 26.08
CA ASN A 307 5.88 -11.84 25.03
C ASN A 307 5.39 -11.37 23.65
N ASP A 308 4.27 -10.64 23.60
CA ASP A 308 3.76 -10.05 22.37
C ASP A 308 4.60 -8.83 21.94
N LEU A 309 4.99 -7.98 22.90
CA LEU A 309 5.82 -6.80 22.63
C LEU A 309 7.23 -7.16 22.14
N ARG A 310 7.84 -8.24 22.63
CA ARG A 310 9.27 -8.56 22.40
C ARG A 310 9.69 -8.58 20.92
N LEU A 311 8.80 -9.01 20.04
CA LEU A 311 9.09 -9.16 18.60
C LEU A 311 9.11 -7.81 17.88
N CYS A 312 8.49 -6.79 18.48
CA CYS A 312 8.43 -5.43 17.97
C CYS A 312 8.51 -4.43 19.14
N CYS A 313 9.64 -4.44 19.87
CA CYS A 313 9.90 -3.55 21.00
C CYS A 313 10.99 -2.51 20.66
N PRO A 314 10.64 -1.35 20.08
CA PRO A 314 11.56 -0.25 19.91
C PRO A 314 12.07 0.26 21.26
N VAL A 315 13.38 0.52 21.36
CA VAL A 315 14.01 1.11 22.57
C VAL A 315 13.35 2.42 22.99
N ALA A 316 12.81 3.17 22.03
CA ALA A 316 12.06 4.40 22.30
C ALA A 316 10.85 4.21 23.22
N LEU A 317 10.24 3.01 23.24
CA LEU A 317 9.09 2.71 24.07
C LEU A 317 9.44 2.33 25.52
N ALA A 318 10.74 2.22 25.86
CA ALA A 318 11.14 1.72 27.17
C ALA A 318 10.52 2.51 28.33
N GLN A 319 10.53 3.85 28.25
CA GLN A 319 9.93 4.70 29.29
C GLN A 319 8.41 4.54 29.38
N ASP A 320 7.73 4.49 28.24
CA ASP A 320 6.26 4.35 28.20
C ASP A 320 5.81 2.97 28.73
N VAL A 321 6.56 1.92 28.38
CA VAL A 321 6.34 0.55 28.86
C VAL A 321 6.59 0.46 30.36
N THR A 322 7.69 1.05 30.85
CA THR A 322 7.99 1.11 32.29
C THR A 322 6.89 1.87 33.05
N GLY A 323 6.48 3.04 32.56
CA GLY A 323 5.43 3.83 33.21
C GLY A 323 4.09 3.09 33.25
N ALA A 324 3.72 2.38 32.18
CA ALA A 324 2.50 1.55 32.16
C ALA A 324 2.56 0.41 33.19
N LEU A 325 3.73 -0.22 33.37
CA LEU A 325 3.92 -1.28 34.35
C LEU A 325 3.90 -0.73 35.79
N GLU A 326 4.56 0.40 36.04
CA GLU A 326 4.57 1.07 37.35
C GLU A 326 3.16 1.48 37.79
N ASP A 327 2.36 2.06 36.87
CA ASP A 327 0.97 2.43 37.13
C ASP A 327 0.12 1.18 37.44
N ALA A 328 0.28 0.10 36.68
CA ALA A 328 -0.44 -1.15 36.92
C ALA A 328 -0.10 -1.78 38.28
N LEU A 329 1.19 -1.83 38.64
CA LEU A 329 1.64 -2.32 39.94
C LEU A 329 1.13 -1.45 41.08
N THR A 330 1.10 -0.13 40.89
CA THR A 330 0.55 0.82 41.86
C THR A 330 -0.94 0.58 42.08
N LYS A 331 -1.72 0.45 40.99
CA LYS A 331 -3.16 0.14 41.06
C LYS A 331 -3.45 -1.17 41.78
N VAL A 332 -2.72 -2.24 41.47
CA VAL A 332 -2.85 -3.54 42.13
C VAL A 332 -2.48 -3.44 43.62
N SER A 333 -1.40 -2.76 43.95
CA SER A 333 -0.95 -2.58 45.34
C SER A 333 -1.97 -1.80 46.17
N VAL A 334 -2.50 -0.70 45.64
CA VAL A 334 -3.57 0.08 46.26
C VAL A 334 -4.81 -0.80 46.45
N PHE A 335 -5.20 -1.57 45.44
CA PHE A 335 -6.37 -2.44 45.54
C PHE A 335 -6.22 -3.50 46.63
N ILE A 336 -5.04 -4.11 46.78
CA ILE A 336 -4.76 -5.08 47.85
C ILE A 336 -4.87 -4.42 49.23
N VAL A 337 -4.29 -3.23 49.41
CA VAL A 337 -4.28 -2.52 50.71
C VAL A 337 -5.67 -2.06 51.13
N PHE A 338 -6.51 -1.65 50.20
CA PHE A 338 -7.85 -1.12 50.49
C PHE A 338 -8.97 -2.11 50.14
N SER A 339 -8.66 -3.40 49.98
CA SER A 339 -9.65 -4.41 49.62
C SER A 339 -10.51 -4.78 50.84
N PRO A 340 -11.85 -4.62 50.77
CA PRO A 340 -12.74 -4.95 51.88
C PRO A 340 -12.75 -6.45 52.24
N THR A 341 -12.27 -7.33 51.35
CA THR A 341 -12.11 -8.76 51.60
C THR A 341 -10.90 -9.10 52.49
N LEU A 342 -9.89 -8.23 52.54
CA LEU A 342 -8.68 -8.39 53.36
C LEU A 342 -8.79 -7.69 54.72
N ASP A 343 -9.60 -6.64 54.83
CA ASP A 343 -9.87 -5.93 56.10
C ASP A 343 -10.62 -6.80 57.13
N LEU A 344 -11.21 -7.93 56.71
CA LEU A 344 -11.84 -8.91 57.62
C LEU A 344 -10.85 -9.90 58.26
N LEU A 345 -9.56 -9.82 57.93
CA LEU A 345 -8.51 -10.74 58.38
C LEU A 345 -7.44 -10.11 59.29
N TRP A 346 -7.53 -8.80 59.54
CA TRP A 346 -6.80 -8.09 60.59
C TRP A 346 -7.73 -7.76 61.74
#